data_AF-A0A832ZC82-F1
#
_entry.id   AF-A0A832ZC82-F1
#
_cell.length_a   1.000
_cell.length_b   1.000
_cell.length_c   1.000
_cell.angle_alpha   90.00
_cell.angle_beta   90.00
_cell.angle_gamma   90.00
#
_symmetry.space_group_name_H-M   'P 1'
#
loop_
_entity.id
_entity.type
_entity.pdbx_description
1 polymer ?
#
loop_
_entity_poly.entity_id
_entity_poly.type
_entity_poly.pdbx_seq_one_letter_code
_entity_poly.pdbx_strand_id
1 'polypeptide(L)'
;MNILESCILKAYLESSRGERKGDKWEEVEAIRSYILNVKKIVVATKNLNKYKVIREVLLKEVYKEREVEISRIEVPTEAADLTRMPALNKGLIAVDTTDAQLVIARGRLGVPGSGSMLLIMDNKGRILSGSISPPSVIHRRSVEDVVREELLEALRRIGILGDSYEVRYNREC
;
A
#
# COMPACT_ATOMS: atom_id res chain seq x y z
N MET A 1 4.85 14.90 16.52
CA MET A 1 3.83 13.93 16.11
C MET A 1 3.33 14.36 14.73
N ASN A 2 3.45 13.51 13.72
CA ASN A 2 2.99 13.88 12.37
C ASN A 2 1.45 13.81 12.27
N ILE A 3 0.89 14.32 11.16
CA ILE A 3 -0.57 14.38 10.97
C ILE A 3 -1.19 12.98 11.07
N LEU A 4 -0.56 11.97 10.46
CA LEU A 4 -1.03 10.58 10.49
C LEU A 4 -1.10 10.02 11.93
N GLU A 5 -0.08 10.26 12.75
CA GLU A 5 -0.08 9.87 14.17
C GLU A 5 -1.19 10.56 14.98
N SER A 6 -1.47 11.83 14.66
CA SER A 6 -2.56 12.59 15.26
C SER A 6 -3.93 12.00 14.91
N CYS A 7 -4.14 11.62 13.66
CA CYS A 7 -5.35 10.94 13.21
C CYS A 7 -5.53 9.59 13.92
N ILE A 8 -4.47 8.78 14.01
CA ILE A 8 -4.50 7.49 14.71
C ILE A 8 -4.87 7.66 16.18
N LEU A 9 -4.24 8.60 16.89
CA LEU A 9 -4.54 8.84 18.31
C LEU A 9 -6.00 9.25 18.52
N LYS A 10 -6.51 10.18 17.71
CA LYS A 10 -7.92 10.62 17.77
C LYS A 10 -8.86 9.42 17.55
N ALA A 11 -8.63 8.64 16.50
CA ALA A 11 -9.44 7.47 16.17
C ALA A 11 -9.42 6.41 17.28
N TYR A 12 -8.28 6.22 17.95
CA TYR A 12 -8.16 5.30 19.08
C TYR A 12 -8.94 5.78 20.29
N LEU A 13 -8.89 7.07 20.61
CA LEU A 13 -9.66 7.65 21.71
C LEU A 13 -11.17 7.56 21.45
N GLU A 14 -11.62 7.87 20.24
CA GLU A 14 -13.04 7.70 19.83
C GLU A 14 -13.48 6.24 19.96
N SER A 15 -12.66 5.31 19.49
CA SER A 15 -12.98 3.87 19.57
C SER A 15 -13.04 3.39 21.02
N SER A 16 -12.13 3.85 21.88
CA SER A 16 -12.12 3.50 23.31
C SER A 16 -13.36 3.97 24.07
N ARG A 17 -14.06 4.99 23.53
CA ARG A 17 -15.28 5.57 24.10
C ARG A 17 -16.55 5.06 23.42
N GLY A 18 -16.45 4.23 22.38
CA GLY A 18 -17.59 3.78 21.57
C GLY A 18 -18.19 4.87 20.67
N GLU A 19 -17.43 5.94 20.38
CA GLU A 19 -17.88 7.12 19.62
C GLU A 19 -17.52 7.02 18.13
N ARG A 20 -16.74 6.01 17.74
CA ARG A 20 -16.26 5.84 16.36
C ARG A 20 -17.40 5.42 15.42
N LYS A 21 -17.65 6.22 14.38
CA LYS A 21 -18.73 5.99 13.40
C LYS A 21 -18.26 5.58 12.00
N GLY A 22 -16.96 5.29 11.85
CA GLY A 22 -16.33 5.01 10.56
C GLY A 22 -15.16 5.94 10.29
N ASP A 23 -14.60 5.84 9.08
CA ASP A 23 -13.45 6.63 8.65
C ASP A 23 -13.81 8.10 8.43
N LYS A 24 -12.83 8.97 8.68
CA LYS A 24 -12.95 10.43 8.51
C LYS A 24 -12.15 10.90 7.32
N TRP A 25 -12.63 11.97 6.68
CA TRP A 25 -11.90 12.57 5.56
C TRP A 25 -10.48 13.03 5.94
N GLU A 26 -10.30 13.54 7.17
CA GLU A 26 -8.98 13.90 7.71
C GLU A 26 -7.99 12.73 7.71
N GLU A 27 -8.45 11.49 7.93
CA GLU A 27 -7.59 10.30 7.94
C GLU A 27 -7.20 9.89 6.53
N VAL A 28 -8.15 9.93 5.60
CA VAL A 28 -7.90 9.68 4.18
C VAL A 28 -6.91 10.71 3.64
N GLU A 29 -7.10 11.99 3.95
CA GLU A 29 -6.20 13.06 3.53
C GLU A 29 -4.81 12.92 4.17
N ALA A 30 -4.70 12.51 5.43
CA ALA A 30 -3.42 12.21 6.06
C ALA A 30 -2.66 11.08 5.34
N ILE A 31 -3.37 10.02 4.91
CA ILE A 31 -2.79 8.92 4.13
C ILE A 31 -2.35 9.40 2.74
N ARG A 32 -3.20 10.15 2.03
CA ARG A 32 -2.89 10.71 0.70
C ARG A 32 -1.67 11.61 0.76
N SER A 33 -1.67 12.55 1.71
CA SER A 33 -0.56 13.47 1.93
C SER A 33 0.73 12.73 2.28
N TYR A 34 0.67 11.68 3.12
CA TYR A 34 1.84 10.86 3.42
C TYR A 34 2.42 10.25 2.13
N ILE A 35 1.61 9.53 1.35
CA ILE A 35 2.06 8.85 0.13
C ILE A 35 2.58 9.86 -0.91
N LEU A 36 1.89 10.97 -1.14
CA LEU A 36 2.27 11.93 -2.20
C LEU A 36 3.55 12.72 -1.91
N ASN A 37 4.01 12.74 -0.65
CA ASN A 37 5.16 13.53 -0.21
C ASN A 37 6.40 12.71 0.15
N VAL A 38 6.34 11.37 0.14
CA VAL A 38 7.56 10.56 0.38
C VAL A 38 8.57 10.75 -0.76
N LYS A 39 9.84 10.62 -0.39
CA LYS A 39 11.00 10.71 -1.28
C LYS A 39 11.71 9.37 -1.46
N LYS A 40 11.52 8.41 -0.55
CA LYS A 40 12.16 7.10 -0.62
C LYS A 40 11.16 5.96 -0.50
N ILE A 41 11.05 5.18 -1.56
CA ILE A 41 10.12 4.05 -1.68
C ILE A 41 10.92 2.77 -1.92
N VAL A 42 10.61 1.73 -1.15
CA VAL A 42 11.18 0.40 -1.36
C VAL A 42 10.08 -0.58 -1.77
N VAL A 43 10.32 -1.29 -2.87
CA VAL A 43 9.50 -2.42 -3.28
C VAL A 43 10.10 -3.71 -2.72
N ALA A 44 9.35 -4.42 -1.89
CA ALA A 44 9.78 -5.65 -1.20
C ALA A 44 9.78 -6.86 -2.16
N THR A 45 10.57 -6.81 -3.23
CA THR A 45 10.70 -7.90 -4.21
C THR A 45 12.09 -7.97 -4.82
N LYS A 46 12.58 -9.19 -5.07
CA LYS A 46 13.74 -9.45 -5.93
C LYS A 46 13.38 -9.69 -7.39
N ASN A 47 12.09 -9.82 -7.70
CA ASN A 47 11.64 -10.08 -9.07
C ASN A 47 11.65 -8.78 -9.88
N LEU A 48 12.52 -8.72 -10.90
CA LEU A 48 12.72 -7.53 -11.71
C LEU A 48 11.45 -7.09 -12.47
N ASN A 49 10.62 -8.02 -12.93
CA ASN A 49 9.39 -7.69 -13.65
C ASN A 49 8.36 -7.02 -12.73
N LYS A 50 8.14 -7.58 -11.54
CA LYS A 50 7.24 -6.99 -10.53
C LYS A 50 7.69 -5.59 -10.14
N TYR A 51 9.00 -5.42 -9.91
CA TYR A 51 9.59 -4.12 -9.60
C TYR A 51 9.37 -3.11 -10.73
N LYS A 52 9.65 -3.49 -11.99
CA LYS A 52 9.46 -2.62 -13.16
C LYS A 52 8.02 -2.13 -13.28
N VAL A 53 7.03 -3.03 -13.13
CA VAL A 53 5.61 -2.66 -13.20
C VAL A 53 5.22 -1.69 -12.10
N ILE A 54 5.59 -1.96 -10.85
CA ILE A 54 5.27 -1.08 -9.71
C ILE A 54 5.92 0.29 -9.91
N ARG A 55 7.21 0.32 -10.27
CA ARG A 55 7.95 1.56 -10.53
C ARG A 55 7.31 2.36 -11.65
N GLU A 56 6.93 1.71 -12.75
CA GLU A 56 6.27 2.36 -13.88
C GLU A 56 4.95 3.02 -13.47
N VAL A 57 4.08 2.31 -12.74
CA VAL A 57 2.81 2.86 -12.26
C VAL A 57 3.02 4.03 -11.33
N LEU A 58 3.93 3.92 -10.35
CA LEU A 58 4.20 5.02 -9.43
C LEU A 58 4.72 6.27 -10.15
N LEU A 59 5.66 6.11 -11.08
CA LEU A 59 6.20 7.25 -11.83
C LEU A 59 5.16 7.85 -12.78
N LYS A 60 4.36 7.06 -13.48
CA LYS A 60 3.38 7.59 -14.44
C LYS A 60 2.16 8.21 -13.76
N GLU A 61 1.63 7.54 -12.75
CA GLU A 61 0.31 7.86 -12.20
C GLU A 61 0.39 8.73 -10.93
N VAL A 62 1.42 8.56 -10.10
CA VAL A 62 1.49 9.18 -8.76
C VAL A 62 2.48 10.33 -8.71
N TYR A 63 3.75 10.09 -9.04
CA TYR A 63 4.82 11.06 -8.85
C TYR A 63 5.09 11.91 -10.08
N LYS A 64 4.82 11.41 -11.30
CA LYS A 64 5.05 12.11 -12.56
C LYS A 64 6.49 12.63 -12.63
N GLU A 65 6.67 13.94 -12.64
CA GLU A 65 7.97 14.61 -12.72
C GLU A 65 8.60 14.89 -11.34
N ARG A 66 7.93 14.51 -10.24
CA ARG A 66 8.47 14.71 -8.88
C ARG A 66 9.66 13.79 -8.64
N GLU A 67 10.70 14.37 -8.04
CA GLU A 67 11.86 13.61 -7.58
C GLU A 67 11.46 12.64 -6.45
N VAL A 68 11.61 11.35 -6.74
CA VAL A 68 11.37 10.23 -5.82
C VAL A 68 12.36 9.10 -6.12
N GLU A 69 13.02 8.60 -5.09
CA GLU A 69 13.85 7.40 -5.16
C GLU A 69 12.94 6.18 -4.99
N ILE A 70 12.92 5.31 -6.00
CA ILE A 70 12.22 4.02 -5.96
C ILE A 70 13.27 2.94 -6.15
N SER A 71 13.45 2.10 -5.15
CA SER A 71 14.41 1.01 -5.15
C SER A 71 13.74 -0.31 -4.77
N ARG A 72 14.50 -1.40 -4.87
CA ARG A 72 14.08 -2.75 -4.46
C ARG A 72 14.92 -3.19 -3.28
N ILE A 73 14.36 -4.07 -2.46
CA ILE A 73 15.11 -4.67 -1.36
C ILE A 73 16.20 -5.63 -1.89
N GLU A 74 17.36 -5.66 -1.24
CA GLU A 74 18.43 -6.63 -1.53
C GLU A 74 18.37 -7.89 -0.66
N VAL A 75 17.69 -7.84 0.48
CA VAL A 75 17.44 -8.99 1.36
C VAL A 75 16.41 -9.92 0.70
N PRO A 76 16.67 -11.25 0.61
CA PRO A 76 15.67 -12.22 0.14
C PRO A 76 14.43 -12.23 1.04
N THR A 77 13.24 -12.41 0.46
CA THR A 77 11.96 -12.33 1.19
C THR A 77 11.16 -13.64 1.18
N GLU A 78 11.76 -14.72 0.69
CA GLU A 78 11.16 -16.06 0.55
C GLU A 78 10.82 -16.69 1.91
N ALA A 79 11.58 -16.38 2.96
CA ALA A 79 11.30 -16.84 4.33
C ALA A 79 9.91 -16.38 4.81
N ALA A 80 9.40 -15.25 4.31
CA ALA A 80 8.06 -14.77 4.63
C ALA A 80 6.95 -15.73 4.15
N ASP A 81 7.20 -16.55 3.14
CA ASP A 81 6.21 -17.51 2.63
C ASP A 81 5.97 -18.70 3.58
N LEU A 82 6.73 -18.81 4.68
CA LEU A 82 6.51 -19.74 5.79
C LEU A 82 5.71 -19.13 6.95
N THR A 83 5.27 -17.87 6.81
CA THR A 83 4.48 -17.15 7.83
C THR A 83 2.99 -17.19 7.53
N ARG A 84 2.16 -16.80 8.50
CA ARG A 84 0.69 -16.74 8.35
C ARG A 84 0.22 -15.70 7.34
N MET A 85 0.99 -14.62 7.13
CA MET A 85 0.64 -13.53 6.21
C MET A 85 1.89 -13.13 5.41
N PRO A 86 2.22 -13.84 4.33
CA PRO A 86 3.47 -13.61 3.61
C PRO A 86 3.63 -12.19 3.08
N ALA A 87 2.60 -11.61 2.45
CA ALA A 87 2.71 -10.23 1.92
C ALA A 87 3.06 -9.19 3.00
N LEU A 88 2.45 -9.31 4.19
CA LEU A 88 2.75 -8.45 5.34
C LEU A 88 4.20 -8.63 5.80
N ASN A 89 4.65 -9.88 5.99
CA ASN A 89 5.99 -10.16 6.47
C ASN A 89 7.08 -9.75 5.46
N LYS A 90 6.82 -9.82 4.14
CA LYS A 90 7.73 -9.23 3.14
C LYS A 90 7.86 -7.72 3.30
N GLY A 91 6.76 -7.04 3.60
CA GLY A 91 6.76 -5.61 3.89
C GLY A 91 7.56 -5.28 5.16
N LEU A 92 7.35 -6.02 6.24
CA LEU A 92 8.09 -5.82 7.49
C LEU A 92 9.59 -6.07 7.34
N ILE A 93 10.01 -7.08 6.57
CA ILE A 93 11.43 -7.28 6.24
C ILE A 93 12.00 -6.00 5.59
N ALA A 94 11.28 -5.35 4.68
CA ALA A 94 11.74 -4.11 4.06
C ALA A 94 11.74 -2.92 5.04
N VAL A 95 10.72 -2.82 5.91
CA VAL A 95 10.68 -1.80 6.98
C VAL A 95 11.89 -1.91 7.91
N ASP A 96 12.26 -3.12 8.31
CA ASP A 96 13.30 -3.34 9.31
C ASP A 96 14.73 -3.30 8.75
N THR A 97 14.89 -3.45 7.43
CA THR A 97 16.21 -3.57 6.77
C THR A 97 16.57 -2.40 5.87
N THR A 98 15.69 -1.40 5.75
CA THR A 98 15.90 -0.22 4.91
C THR A 98 15.45 1.06 5.63
N ASP A 99 15.86 2.21 5.13
CA ASP A 99 15.42 3.54 5.57
C ASP A 99 14.24 4.06 4.71
N ALA A 100 13.42 3.15 4.18
CA ALA A 100 12.27 3.50 3.35
C ALA A 100 11.26 4.37 4.10
N GLN A 101 10.70 5.37 3.41
CA GLN A 101 9.56 6.14 3.90
C GLN A 101 8.23 5.47 3.55
N LEU A 102 8.20 4.74 2.42
CA LEU A 102 7.06 3.97 1.95
C LEU A 102 7.54 2.60 1.47
N VAL A 103 6.81 1.55 1.84
CA VAL A 103 7.09 0.18 1.43
C VAL A 103 5.91 -0.35 0.62
N ILE A 104 6.19 -0.95 -0.53
CA ILE A 104 5.20 -1.70 -1.30
C ILE A 104 5.59 -3.18 -1.29
N ALA A 105 4.71 -4.01 -0.73
CA ALA A 105 4.92 -5.45 -0.64
C ALA A 105 3.79 -6.20 -1.32
N ARG A 106 4.15 -7.26 -2.05
CA ARG A 106 3.19 -8.17 -2.67
C ARG A 106 3.59 -9.61 -2.42
N GLY A 107 2.65 -10.40 -1.94
CA GLY A 107 2.86 -11.82 -1.65
C GLY A 107 1.55 -12.57 -1.55
N ARG A 108 1.60 -13.76 -0.96
CA ARG A 108 0.38 -14.52 -0.66
C ARG A 108 -0.40 -13.83 0.47
N LEU A 109 -1.74 -13.88 0.38
CA LEU A 109 -2.63 -13.32 1.40
C LEU A 109 -2.48 -14.05 2.74
N GLY A 110 -2.48 -15.39 2.72
CA GLY A 110 -2.32 -16.24 3.89
C GLY A 110 -1.80 -17.63 3.54
N VAL A 111 -2.63 -18.66 3.74
CA VAL A 111 -2.29 -20.07 3.43
C VAL A 111 -2.05 -20.30 1.93
N PRO A 112 -1.29 -21.36 1.53
CA PRO A 112 -1.21 -21.78 0.12
C PRO A 112 -2.60 -21.88 -0.53
N GLY A 113 -2.77 -21.25 -1.70
CA GLY A 113 -4.06 -21.19 -2.40
C GLY A 113 -4.97 -20.01 -2.03
N SER A 114 -4.60 -19.14 -1.08
CA SER A 114 -5.43 -18.00 -0.64
C SER A 114 -5.43 -16.79 -1.60
N GLY A 115 -4.74 -16.85 -2.73
CA GLY A 115 -4.54 -15.70 -3.61
C GLY A 115 -3.46 -14.74 -3.12
N SER A 116 -3.41 -13.56 -3.72
CA SER A 116 -2.40 -12.53 -3.47
C SER A 116 -2.94 -11.36 -2.69
N MET A 117 -2.02 -10.66 -2.01
CA MET A 117 -2.25 -9.39 -1.35
C MET A 117 -1.11 -8.43 -1.69
N LEU A 118 -1.47 -7.20 -2.06
CA LEU A 118 -0.56 -6.06 -2.17
C LEU A 118 -0.85 -5.09 -1.03
N LEU A 119 0.20 -4.64 -0.35
CA LEU A 119 0.12 -3.67 0.74
C LEU A 119 1.01 -2.47 0.42
N ILE A 120 0.49 -1.28 0.74
CA ILE A 120 1.23 -0.03 0.85
C ILE A 120 1.38 0.25 2.35
N MET A 121 2.62 0.30 2.82
CA MET A 121 2.97 0.46 4.23
C MET A 121 3.86 1.68 4.41
N ASP A 122 3.78 2.31 5.57
CA ASP A 122 4.70 3.39 5.94
C ASP A 122 5.99 2.87 6.58
N ASN A 123 6.85 3.79 7.01
CA ASN A 123 8.14 3.48 7.64
C ASN A 123 8.05 2.84 9.04
N LYS A 124 6.84 2.66 9.59
CA LYS A 124 6.59 1.96 10.86
C LYS A 124 5.83 0.66 10.64
N GLY A 125 5.65 0.25 9.38
CA GLY A 125 4.86 -0.91 9.01
C GLY A 125 3.35 -0.75 9.21
N ARG A 126 2.84 0.49 9.38
CA ARG A 126 1.40 0.74 9.40
C ARG A 126 0.86 0.58 7.99
N ILE A 127 -0.23 -0.16 7.85
CA ILE A 127 -0.88 -0.40 6.55
C ILE A 127 -1.69 0.85 6.18
N LEU A 128 -1.32 1.48 5.05
CA LEU A 128 -1.98 2.67 4.53
C LEU A 128 -3.09 2.31 3.53
N SER A 129 -2.84 1.30 2.69
CA SER A 129 -3.80 0.76 1.74
C SER A 129 -3.36 -0.62 1.26
N GLY A 130 -4.23 -1.30 0.52
CA GLY A 130 -3.92 -2.58 -0.12
C GLY A 130 -5.05 -3.09 -1.01
N SER A 131 -4.78 -4.19 -1.69
CA SER A 131 -5.71 -4.88 -2.59
C SER A 131 -5.38 -6.37 -2.62
N ILE A 132 -6.33 -7.16 -3.12
CA ILE A 132 -6.20 -8.62 -3.21
C ILE A 132 -6.54 -9.09 -4.61
N SER A 133 -6.02 -10.24 -4.99
CA SER A 133 -6.41 -10.90 -6.24
C SER A 133 -6.62 -12.40 -6.03
N PRO A 134 -7.47 -13.02 -6.86
CA PRO A 134 -7.68 -14.47 -6.83
C PRO A 134 -6.35 -15.24 -7.03
N PRO A 135 -6.32 -16.54 -6.69
CA PRO A 135 -5.22 -17.43 -7.06
C PRO A 135 -5.00 -17.47 -8.58
N SER A 136 -3.74 -17.59 -9.01
CA SER A 136 -3.36 -17.65 -10.43
C SER A 136 -4.02 -18.79 -11.21
N VAL A 137 -4.31 -19.90 -10.53
CA VAL A 137 -5.04 -21.05 -11.10
C VAL A 137 -6.49 -20.71 -11.50
N ILE A 138 -7.08 -19.69 -10.88
CA ILE A 138 -8.44 -19.22 -11.18
C ILE A 138 -8.41 -18.18 -12.29
N HIS A 139 -7.64 -17.09 -12.13
CA HIS A 139 -7.73 -15.96 -13.05
C HIS A 139 -6.89 -16.12 -14.33
N ARG A 140 -5.82 -16.93 -14.33
CA ARG A 140 -4.95 -17.23 -15.49
C ARG A 140 -4.39 -16.02 -16.26
N ARG A 141 -4.16 -14.92 -15.55
CA ARG A 141 -3.61 -13.66 -16.09
C ARG A 141 -2.11 -13.58 -15.83
N SER A 142 -1.42 -12.72 -16.57
CA SER A 142 -0.01 -12.43 -16.35
C SER A 142 0.22 -11.87 -14.94
N VAL A 143 1.41 -12.09 -14.39
CA VAL A 143 1.76 -11.53 -13.07
C VAL A 143 1.82 -10.01 -13.15
N GLU A 144 2.31 -9.47 -14.26
CA GLU A 144 2.46 -8.05 -14.55
C GLU A 144 1.11 -7.32 -14.52
N ASP A 145 0.08 -7.85 -15.19
CA ASP A 145 -1.23 -7.20 -15.25
C ASP A 145 -1.93 -7.21 -13.90
N VAL A 146 -1.79 -8.31 -13.15
CA VAL A 146 -2.36 -8.42 -11.81
C VAL A 146 -1.67 -7.47 -10.83
N VAL A 147 -0.34 -7.38 -10.87
CA VAL A 147 0.43 -6.43 -10.03
C VAL A 147 0.02 -4.99 -10.34
N ARG A 148 -0.15 -4.66 -11.62
CA ARG A 148 -0.59 -3.32 -12.06
C ARG A 148 -1.97 -2.99 -11.51
N GLU A 149 -2.93 -3.88 -11.69
CA GLU A 149 -4.31 -3.66 -11.23
C GLU A 149 -4.42 -3.58 -9.71
N GLU A 150 -3.75 -4.47 -8.99
CA GLU A 150 -3.72 -4.43 -7.53
C GLU A 150 -3.19 -3.07 -7.03
N LEU A 151 -2.11 -2.56 -7.61
CA LEU A 151 -1.55 -1.27 -7.22
C LEU A 151 -2.50 -0.12 -7.57
N LEU A 152 -3.10 -0.12 -8.77
CA LEU A 152 -4.07 0.90 -9.16
C LEU A 152 -5.30 0.89 -8.24
N GLU A 153 -5.82 -0.28 -7.89
CA GLU A 153 -6.95 -0.43 -6.95
C GLU A 153 -6.59 0.09 -5.56
N ALA A 154 -5.42 -0.29 -5.04
CA ALA A 154 -4.93 0.16 -3.74
C ALA A 154 -4.75 1.70 -3.69
N LEU A 155 -4.38 2.34 -4.79
CA LEU A 155 -4.28 3.80 -4.88
C LEU A 155 -5.64 4.49 -5.07
N ARG A 156 -6.54 3.92 -5.89
CA ARG A 156 -7.89 4.47 -6.14
C ARG A 156 -8.76 4.47 -4.88
N ARG A 157 -8.72 3.41 -4.07
CA ARG A 157 -9.58 3.26 -2.88
C ARG A 157 -9.31 4.29 -1.77
N ILE A 158 -8.15 4.97 -1.82
CA ILE A 158 -7.79 6.08 -0.93
C ILE A 158 -7.75 7.43 -1.66
N GLY A 159 -8.29 7.52 -2.88
CA GLY A 159 -8.43 8.78 -3.62
C GLY A 159 -7.13 9.38 -4.16
N ILE A 160 -6.10 8.57 -4.43
CA ILE A 160 -4.88 9.05 -5.12
C ILE A 160 -5.09 9.11 -6.64
N LEU A 161 -5.86 8.16 -7.20
CA LEU A 161 -6.15 8.09 -8.64
C LEU A 161 -7.68 8.14 -8.87
N GLY A 162 -8.12 8.99 -9.81
CA GLY A 162 -9.51 9.06 -10.30
C GLY A 162 -10.23 10.41 -10.04
N ASP A 163 -11.05 10.83 -11.02
CA ASP A 163 -11.74 12.14 -11.10
C ASP A 163 -13.07 12.26 -10.32
N SER A 164 -13.37 11.39 -9.35
CA SER A 164 -14.78 11.15 -8.93
C SER A 164 -15.13 11.40 -7.46
N TYR A 165 -14.22 11.88 -6.61
CA TYR A 165 -14.56 12.23 -5.23
C TYR A 165 -14.87 13.71 -5.00
N GLU A 166 -14.41 14.64 -5.85
CA GLU A 166 -14.74 16.06 -5.71
C GLU A 166 -16.22 16.39 -6.02
N VAL A 167 -16.90 15.57 -6.84
CA VAL A 167 -18.29 15.87 -7.26
C VAL A 167 -19.34 15.42 -6.22
N ARG A 168 -19.02 14.50 -5.31
CA ARG A 168 -20.02 13.96 -4.36
C ARG A 168 -20.02 14.62 -2.98
N TYR A 169 -18.94 15.26 -2.54
CA TYR A 169 -18.87 15.83 -1.19
C TYR A 169 -19.50 17.23 -1.04
N ASN A 170 -19.86 17.90 -2.14
CA ASN A 170 -20.70 19.11 -2.11
C ASN A 170 -22.20 18.81 -1.98
N ARG A 171 -22.58 17.55 -1.72
CA ARG A 171 -23.95 17.15 -1.40
C ARG A 171 -23.92 16.21 -0.20
N GLU A 172 -24.12 16.79 0.98
CA GLU A 172 -24.60 16.13 2.21
C GLU A 172 -23.63 15.17 2.93
N CYS A 173 -23.01 15.67 4.00
CA CYS A 173 -22.78 14.99 5.28
C CYS A 173 -22.78 16.05 6.39
#